data_AF-A0A2G1ZD54-F1
#
_entry.id   AF-A0A2G1ZD54-F1
#
_cell.length_a   1.000
_cell.length_b   1.000
_cell.length_c   1.000
_cell.angle_alpha   90.00
_cell.angle_beta   90.00
_cell.angle_gamma   90.00
#
_symmetry.space_group_name_H-M   'P 1'
#
loop_
_entity.id
_entity.type
_entity.pdbx_description
1 polymer ?
#
loop_
_entity_poly.entity_id
_entity_poly.type
_entity_poly.pdbx_seq_one_letter_code
_entity_poly.pdbx_strand_id
1 'polypeptide(L)'
;MGSAQTSSAWQANKISTIAAPKELMDDQGKPIFGYFDGPVADLALDKFAYFNEMDKPVSSLKKHFHFKQFQFVSLVTPGYIIGVAIADIRYVGSAFCYLYDISKNQITETSWLKPPGVGYQMEPSPLSGSAKISSKKGSIEFNLREGVWHLAISTESIEAELELESPPLSLPISLCTPTGYSGWTYTQKHNGLKPKGNLTIHDEPQPLNQALAGYDFSAGYMRRETSWRWASINAHTQDGIIGLNLAAGVNETGASENVFWVNGERHLLGPVHFEFTRDAGSAESKPAAIWRIYSDNGQIDLSFQPQNCRSEKLNLWLLKSNFRQYVGHYSGQIIDNSGNKHTLHNVMGLTEDHFARW
;
A
#
# COMPACT_ATOMS: atom_id res chain seq x y z
N MET A 1 39.57 -11.57 -29.33
CA MET A 1 39.53 -10.22 -28.70
C MET A 1 38.12 -10.02 -28.21
N GLY A 2 37.91 -10.07 -26.89
CA GLY A 2 36.58 -9.98 -26.28
C GLY A 2 36.08 -8.54 -26.30
N SER A 3 34.89 -8.33 -26.87
CA SER A 3 34.15 -7.09 -26.71
C SER A 3 33.53 -7.07 -25.33
N ALA A 4 34.17 -6.38 -24.39
CA ALA A 4 33.54 -5.99 -23.14
C ALA A 4 32.31 -5.13 -23.46
N GLN A 5 31.12 -5.66 -23.20
CA GLN A 5 29.91 -4.86 -23.11
C GLN A 5 30.11 -3.89 -21.94
N THR A 6 30.36 -2.63 -22.24
CA THR A 6 30.29 -1.55 -21.28
C THR A 6 28.85 -1.47 -20.78
N SER A 7 28.59 -1.95 -19.56
CA SER A 7 27.33 -1.70 -18.87
C SER A 7 27.15 -0.18 -18.81
N SER A 8 26.08 0.36 -19.40
CA SER A 8 25.73 1.76 -19.26
C SER A 8 25.66 2.08 -17.76
N ALA A 9 26.46 3.04 -17.30
CA ALA A 9 26.41 3.50 -15.91
C ALA A 9 24.97 3.93 -15.59
N TRP A 10 24.45 3.45 -14.46
CA TRP A 10 23.14 3.87 -13.95
C TRP A 10 23.11 5.40 -13.82
N GLN A 11 22.03 6.02 -14.28
CA GLN A 11 21.82 7.46 -14.18
C GLN A 11 20.51 7.70 -13.41
N ALA A 12 20.60 8.51 -12.34
CA ALA A 12 19.43 8.87 -11.55
C ALA A 12 18.45 9.70 -12.39
N ASN A 13 17.27 9.16 -12.71
CA ASN A 13 16.16 9.99 -13.17
C ASN A 13 15.65 10.79 -11.98
N LYS A 14 15.83 12.11 -12.01
CA LYS A 14 15.38 12.99 -10.93
C LYS A 14 13.87 13.19 -11.05
N ILE A 15 13.12 12.59 -10.14
CA ILE A 15 11.68 12.82 -10.00
C ILE A 15 11.49 14.15 -9.26
N SER A 16 10.78 15.09 -9.88
CA SER A 16 10.48 16.39 -9.30
C SER A 16 9.24 16.32 -8.42
N THR A 17 9.31 16.98 -7.27
CA THR A 17 8.21 17.14 -6.32
C THR A 17 7.78 18.61 -6.25
N ILE A 18 6.55 18.83 -5.81
CA ILE A 18 6.01 20.16 -5.53
C ILE A 18 5.46 20.19 -4.10
N ALA A 19 5.26 21.39 -3.54
CA ALA A 19 4.58 21.53 -2.26
C ALA A 19 3.17 20.92 -2.32
N ALA A 20 2.79 20.18 -1.28
CA ALA A 20 1.44 19.62 -1.20
C ALA A 20 0.40 20.75 -1.20
N PRO A 21 -0.59 20.74 -2.10
CA PRO A 21 -1.66 21.72 -2.06
C PRO A 21 -2.54 21.49 -0.83
N LYS A 22 -3.22 22.54 -0.37
CA LYS A 22 -4.20 22.41 0.73
C LYS A 22 -5.36 21.50 0.32
N GLU A 23 -5.83 21.67 -0.90
CA GLU A 23 -6.91 20.90 -1.52
C GLU A 23 -6.40 20.25 -2.79
N LEU A 24 -6.80 19.00 -3.06
CA LEU A 24 -6.37 18.29 -4.26
C LEU A 24 -7.04 18.83 -5.55
N MET A 25 -8.23 19.40 -5.44
CA MET A 25 -8.93 20.01 -6.58
C MET A 25 -8.62 21.50 -6.66
N ASP A 26 -8.36 21.99 -7.87
CA ASP A 26 -8.23 23.43 -8.13
C ASP A 26 -9.58 24.16 -8.16
N ASP A 27 -9.55 25.49 -8.36
CA ASP A 27 -10.74 26.34 -8.44
C ASP A 27 -11.66 26.00 -9.64
N GLN A 28 -11.18 25.23 -10.62
CA GLN A 28 -11.96 24.72 -11.75
C GLN A 28 -12.49 23.30 -11.50
N GLY A 29 -12.23 22.73 -10.33
CA GLY A 29 -12.62 21.37 -9.96
C GLY A 29 -11.77 20.29 -10.62
N LYS A 30 -10.57 20.60 -11.11
CA LYS A 30 -9.63 19.63 -11.71
C LYS A 30 -8.64 19.13 -10.67
N PRO A 31 -8.25 17.84 -10.70
CA PRO A 31 -7.21 17.34 -9.80
C PRO A 31 -5.86 17.96 -10.12
N ILE A 32 -5.14 18.37 -9.08
CA ILE A 32 -3.73 18.73 -9.17
C ILE A 32 -2.93 17.43 -9.21
N PHE A 33 -2.19 17.21 -10.30
CA PHE A 33 -1.38 16.00 -10.50
C PHE A 33 0.09 16.23 -10.16
N GLY A 34 0.75 15.17 -9.70
CA GLY A 34 2.19 15.18 -9.43
C GLY A 34 2.57 14.53 -8.11
N TYR A 35 3.86 14.58 -7.83
CA TYR A 35 4.45 14.17 -6.57
C TYR A 35 4.47 15.33 -5.59
N PHE A 36 4.07 15.08 -4.35
CA PHE A 36 3.99 16.09 -3.31
C PHE A 36 5.03 15.89 -2.20
N ASP A 37 5.54 16.99 -1.66
CA ASP A 37 6.41 17.03 -0.48
C ASP A 37 5.58 17.10 0.81
N GLY A 38 4.70 16.11 0.97
CA GLY A 38 3.84 15.98 2.15
C GLY A 38 2.43 15.50 1.83
N PRO A 39 1.62 15.26 2.87
CA PRO A 39 0.22 14.88 2.73
C PRO A 39 -0.63 16.04 2.19
N VAL A 40 -1.62 15.73 1.34
CA VAL A 40 -2.69 16.67 0.97
C VAL A 40 -3.76 16.66 2.06
N ALA A 41 -4.15 17.83 2.56
CA ALA A 41 -5.05 17.94 3.70
C ALA A 41 -6.49 17.53 3.37
N ASP A 42 -6.97 17.96 2.20
CA ASP A 42 -8.33 17.71 1.73
C ASP A 42 -8.32 17.28 0.26
N LEU A 43 -9.03 16.20 -0.08
CA LEU A 43 -9.19 15.76 -1.46
C LEU A 43 -10.21 16.61 -2.24
N ALA A 44 -10.96 17.50 -1.58
CA ALA A 44 -11.93 18.44 -2.15
C ALA A 44 -12.94 17.76 -3.11
N LEU A 45 -13.47 16.62 -2.68
CA LEU A 45 -14.34 15.77 -3.51
C LEU A 45 -15.62 16.46 -3.96
N ASP A 46 -16.13 17.40 -3.17
CA ASP A 46 -17.27 18.25 -3.48
C ASP A 46 -17.00 19.17 -4.68
N LYS A 47 -15.78 19.74 -4.77
CA LYS A 47 -15.33 20.59 -5.88
C LYS A 47 -15.03 19.83 -7.18
N PHE A 48 -14.78 18.53 -7.11
CA PHE A 48 -14.38 17.75 -8.28
C PHE A 48 -15.40 17.84 -9.44
N ALA A 49 -14.99 18.43 -10.55
CA ALA A 49 -15.79 18.58 -11.76
C ALA A 49 -15.69 17.30 -12.60
N TYR A 50 -16.58 16.34 -12.34
CA TYR A 50 -16.51 15.01 -12.95
C TYR A 50 -17.31 14.93 -14.25
N PHE A 51 -16.63 14.66 -15.37
CA PHE A 51 -17.21 14.48 -16.69
C PHE A 51 -17.04 13.05 -17.19
N ASN A 52 -17.98 12.55 -17.98
CA ASN A 52 -17.82 11.28 -18.67
C ASN A 52 -16.94 11.43 -19.92
N GLU A 53 -16.74 10.35 -20.65
CA GLU A 53 -15.88 10.25 -21.84
C GLU A 53 -16.40 11.07 -23.03
N MET A 54 -17.59 11.66 -22.90
CA MET A 54 -18.27 12.46 -23.92
C MET A 54 -18.53 13.89 -23.43
N ASP A 55 -17.70 14.38 -22.51
CA ASP A 55 -17.70 15.75 -21.96
C ASP A 55 -19.00 16.18 -21.26
N LYS A 56 -19.81 15.22 -20.81
CA LYS A 56 -21.04 15.50 -20.05
C LYS A 56 -20.80 15.34 -18.55
N PRO A 57 -21.32 16.25 -17.70
CA PRO A 57 -21.26 16.09 -16.26
C PRO A 57 -21.83 14.75 -15.80
N VAL A 58 -21.11 14.06 -14.92
CA VAL A 58 -21.56 12.83 -14.29
C VAL A 58 -22.56 13.18 -13.18
N SER A 59 -23.66 12.42 -13.07
CA SER A 59 -24.65 12.65 -12.01
C SER A 59 -24.06 12.43 -10.62
N SER A 60 -24.58 13.12 -9.60
CA SER A 60 -24.09 13.00 -8.22
C SER A 60 -24.11 11.56 -7.69
N LEU A 61 -25.12 10.77 -8.10
CA LEU A 61 -25.22 9.35 -7.74
C LEU A 61 -24.07 8.53 -8.33
N LYS A 62 -23.77 8.71 -9.62
CA LYS A 62 -22.62 8.04 -10.26
C LYS A 62 -21.31 8.51 -9.66
N LYS A 63 -21.15 9.82 -9.43
CA LYS A 63 -19.98 10.40 -8.75
C LYS A 63 -19.75 9.74 -7.39
N HIS A 64 -20.81 9.60 -6.58
CA HIS A 64 -20.74 8.90 -5.29
C HIS A 64 -20.22 7.47 -5.45
N PHE A 65 -20.84 6.68 -6.33
CA PHE A 65 -20.49 5.26 -6.50
C PHE A 65 -19.18 5.01 -7.24
N HIS A 66 -18.63 5.97 -7.97
CA HIS A 66 -17.36 5.81 -8.68
C HIS A 66 -16.16 6.00 -7.73
N PHE A 67 -16.30 6.78 -6.67
CA PHE A 67 -15.25 6.96 -5.68
C PHE A 67 -14.90 5.65 -4.95
N LYS A 68 -13.61 5.41 -4.71
CA LYS A 68 -13.06 4.26 -3.98
C LYS A 68 -12.04 4.77 -2.98
N GLN A 69 -11.97 4.14 -1.81
CA GLN A 69 -10.95 4.44 -0.81
C GLN A 69 -10.53 3.17 -0.06
N PHE A 70 -9.24 3.12 0.28
CA PHE A 70 -8.56 1.99 0.89
C PHE A 70 -7.54 2.53 1.89
N GLN A 71 -7.48 1.91 3.06
CA GLN A 71 -6.45 2.15 4.06
C GLN A 71 -5.87 0.82 4.51
N PHE A 72 -4.56 0.74 4.63
CA PHE A 72 -3.85 -0.45 5.07
C PHE A 72 -2.71 -0.07 6.02
N VAL A 73 -2.49 -0.88 7.05
CA VAL A 73 -1.31 -0.83 7.91
C VAL A 73 -0.70 -2.23 7.96
N SER A 74 0.61 -2.29 7.80
CA SER A 74 1.43 -3.46 8.13
C SER A 74 2.27 -3.18 9.36
N LEU A 75 2.34 -4.14 10.26
CA LEU A 75 3.20 -4.16 11.42
C LEU A 75 4.07 -5.41 11.36
N VAL A 76 5.37 -5.26 11.52
CA VAL A 76 6.36 -6.34 11.49
C VAL A 76 7.09 -6.34 12.82
N THR A 77 7.05 -7.46 13.52
CA THR A 77 7.84 -7.74 14.71
C THR A 77 8.79 -8.91 14.41
N PRO A 78 9.74 -9.23 15.31
CA PRO A 78 10.59 -10.40 15.13
C PRO A 78 9.83 -11.73 15.03
N GLY A 79 8.64 -11.82 15.65
CA GLY A 79 7.84 -13.05 15.69
C GLY A 79 6.63 -13.06 14.75
N TYR A 80 6.12 -11.88 14.38
CA TYR A 80 4.82 -11.75 13.75
C TYR A 80 4.76 -10.68 12.66
N ILE A 81 3.89 -10.89 11.68
CA ILE A 81 3.42 -9.82 10.78
C ILE A 81 1.92 -9.65 10.98
N ILE A 82 1.48 -8.42 11.17
CA ILE A 82 0.07 -8.07 11.23
C ILE A 82 -0.25 -7.20 10.02
N GLY A 83 -1.24 -7.58 9.23
CA GLY A 83 -1.76 -6.78 8.14
C GLY A 83 -3.22 -6.44 8.37
N VAL A 84 -3.54 -5.15 8.29
CA VAL A 84 -4.87 -4.62 8.59
C VAL A 84 -5.33 -3.72 7.47
N ALA A 85 -6.51 -3.98 6.90
CA ALA A 85 -7.08 -3.15 5.85
C ALA A 85 -8.54 -2.79 6.15
N ILE A 86 -8.94 -1.59 5.75
CA ILE A 86 -10.34 -1.18 5.59
C ILE A 86 -10.51 -0.57 4.20
N ALA A 87 -11.52 -1.02 3.47
CA ALA A 87 -11.86 -0.51 2.15
C ALA A 87 -13.35 -0.15 2.07
N ASP A 88 -13.64 1.01 1.49
CA ASP A 88 -14.98 1.45 1.13
C ASP A 88 -15.04 1.64 -0.38
N ILE A 89 -15.65 0.67 -1.05
CA ILE A 89 -15.87 0.75 -2.50
C ILE A 89 -17.26 1.28 -2.87
N ARG A 90 -17.99 1.86 -1.90
CA ARG A 90 -19.36 2.41 -2.00
C ARG A 90 -20.47 1.39 -2.24
N TYR A 91 -20.14 0.20 -2.71
CA TYR A 91 -21.06 -0.93 -2.83
C TYR A 91 -20.98 -1.90 -1.65
N VAL A 92 -19.84 -1.92 -0.96
CA VAL A 92 -19.60 -2.78 0.20
C VAL A 92 -18.43 -2.18 0.98
N GLY A 93 -18.50 -2.28 2.31
CA GLY A 93 -17.35 -2.09 3.19
C GLY A 93 -16.69 -3.43 3.43
N SER A 94 -15.38 -3.53 3.22
CA SER A 94 -14.62 -4.76 3.50
C SER A 94 -13.42 -4.44 4.38
N ALA A 95 -13.08 -5.36 5.27
CA ALA A 95 -11.87 -5.26 6.06
C ALA A 95 -11.32 -6.62 6.40
N PHE A 96 -10.04 -6.66 6.72
CA PHE A 96 -9.39 -7.81 7.32
C PHE A 96 -8.33 -7.35 8.30
N CYS A 97 -8.09 -8.17 9.31
CA CYS A 97 -6.93 -8.12 10.17
C CYS A 97 -6.40 -9.55 10.25
N TYR A 98 -5.17 -9.77 9.78
CA TYR A 98 -4.52 -11.06 9.91
C TYR A 98 -3.27 -10.95 10.78
N LEU A 99 -2.98 -12.05 11.46
CA LEU A 99 -1.74 -12.31 12.17
C LEU A 99 -1.01 -13.45 11.44
N TYR A 100 0.23 -13.20 11.07
CA TYR A 100 1.13 -14.23 10.54
C TYR A 100 2.20 -14.55 11.58
N ASP A 101 2.19 -15.78 12.10
CA ASP A 101 3.25 -16.32 12.96
C ASP A 101 4.42 -16.80 12.09
N ILE A 102 5.54 -16.08 12.16
CA ILE A 102 6.71 -16.32 11.31
C ILE A 102 7.30 -17.70 11.58
N SER A 103 7.35 -18.10 12.87
CA SER A 103 7.96 -19.35 13.30
C SER A 103 7.15 -20.58 12.86
N LYS A 104 5.82 -20.47 12.91
CA LYS A 104 4.90 -21.55 12.56
C LYS A 104 4.50 -21.53 11.08
N ASN A 105 4.85 -20.48 10.35
CA ASN A 105 4.37 -20.23 8.99
C ASN A 105 2.84 -20.36 8.90
N GLN A 106 2.12 -19.66 9.78
CA GLN A 106 0.66 -19.78 9.90
C GLN A 106 0.00 -18.39 9.88
N ILE A 107 -1.11 -18.27 9.14
CA ILE A 107 -1.96 -17.08 9.13
C ILE A 107 -3.26 -17.37 9.89
N THR A 108 -3.61 -16.50 10.83
CA THR A 108 -4.97 -16.39 11.40
C THR A 108 -5.58 -15.06 10.97
N GLU A 109 -6.89 -15.03 10.72
CA GLU A 109 -7.54 -13.86 10.14
C GLU A 109 -8.93 -13.62 10.73
N THR A 110 -9.23 -12.35 10.99
CA THR A 110 -10.60 -11.85 11.15
C THR A 110 -10.95 -10.97 9.96
N SER A 111 -12.09 -11.23 9.32
CA SER A 111 -12.58 -10.45 8.19
C SER A 111 -14.02 -9.99 8.34
N TRP A 112 -14.31 -8.86 7.70
CA TRP A 112 -15.62 -8.21 7.70
C TRP A 112 -16.04 -7.89 6.27
N LEU A 113 -17.30 -8.18 5.97
CA LEU A 113 -17.98 -7.72 4.77
C LEU A 113 -19.30 -7.09 5.19
N LYS A 114 -19.52 -5.82 4.85
CA LYS A 114 -20.61 -5.00 5.36
C LYS A 114 -21.39 -4.35 4.22
N PRO A 115 -22.74 -4.36 4.28
CA PRO A 115 -23.55 -3.56 3.38
C PRO A 115 -23.17 -2.08 3.45
N PRO A 116 -23.35 -1.29 2.36
CA PRO A 116 -23.02 0.13 2.34
C PRO A 116 -23.61 0.88 3.52
N GLY A 117 -22.77 1.64 4.22
CA GLY A 117 -23.19 2.51 5.34
C GLY A 117 -23.61 1.79 6.63
N VAL A 118 -23.40 0.47 6.76
CA VAL A 118 -23.81 -0.28 7.96
C VAL A 118 -22.60 -0.91 8.67
N GLY A 119 -22.29 -0.43 9.88
CA GLY A 119 -21.29 -1.04 10.75
C GLY A 119 -19.83 -0.80 10.32
N TYR A 120 -19.60 0.19 9.45
CA TYR A 120 -18.29 0.74 9.13
C TYR A 120 -18.41 2.23 8.76
N GLN A 121 -17.29 2.96 8.81
CA GLN A 121 -17.16 4.36 8.40
C GLN A 121 -15.76 4.58 7.84
N MET A 122 -15.61 5.44 6.82
CA MET A 122 -14.31 5.89 6.30
C MET A 122 -14.39 7.33 5.80
N GLU A 123 -13.50 8.17 6.32
CA GLU A 123 -13.31 9.55 5.86
C GLU A 123 -12.17 9.63 4.84
N PRO A 124 -12.36 10.36 3.72
CA PRO A 124 -11.40 10.40 2.63
C PRO A 124 -10.31 11.46 2.87
N SER A 125 -9.63 11.40 4.02
CA SER A 125 -8.48 12.27 4.31
C SER A 125 -7.27 11.45 4.75
N PRO A 126 -6.10 11.69 4.14
CA PRO A 126 -4.84 11.07 4.55
C PRO A 126 -4.09 11.87 5.63
N LEU A 127 -4.66 13.01 6.06
CA LEU A 127 -4.07 13.89 7.06
C LEU A 127 -4.85 13.84 8.39
N SER A 128 -6.16 14.03 8.33
CA SER A 128 -7.02 14.07 9.52
C SER A 128 -8.37 13.43 9.22
N GLY A 129 -8.62 12.25 9.79
CA GLY A 129 -9.85 11.51 9.56
C GLY A 129 -9.90 10.17 10.27
N SER A 130 -11.06 9.52 10.26
CA SER A 130 -11.26 8.20 10.87
C SER A 130 -11.78 7.16 9.87
N ALA A 131 -11.27 5.94 10.00
CA ALA A 131 -11.80 4.74 9.36
C ALA A 131 -12.00 3.66 10.41
N LYS A 132 -13.19 3.07 10.50
CA LYS A 132 -13.51 2.04 11.49
C LYS A 132 -14.50 1.02 10.99
N ILE A 133 -14.40 -0.18 11.52
CA ILE A 133 -15.31 -1.29 11.24
C ILE A 133 -15.41 -2.19 12.46
N SER A 134 -16.61 -2.67 12.77
CA SER A 134 -16.80 -3.53 13.93
C SER A 134 -17.91 -4.58 13.75
N SER A 135 -17.80 -5.65 14.52
CA SER A 135 -18.83 -6.67 14.69
C SER A 135 -18.61 -7.42 16.00
N LYS A 136 -19.39 -8.48 16.25
CA LYS A 136 -19.15 -9.40 17.37
C LYS A 136 -17.79 -10.11 17.31
N LYS A 137 -17.15 -10.14 16.14
CA LYS A 137 -15.81 -10.74 15.94
C LYS A 137 -14.66 -9.82 16.38
N GLY A 138 -14.95 -8.54 16.67
CA GLY A 138 -13.93 -7.54 16.95
C GLY A 138 -14.11 -6.24 16.17
N SER A 139 -13.13 -5.35 16.30
CA SER A 139 -13.07 -4.02 15.69
C SER A 139 -11.67 -3.64 15.21
N ILE A 140 -11.63 -2.78 14.19
CA ILE A 140 -10.45 -2.07 13.73
C ILE A 140 -10.81 -0.59 13.66
N GLU A 141 -9.89 0.28 14.07
CA GLU A 141 -9.97 1.71 13.84
C GLU A 141 -8.60 2.29 13.42
N PHE A 142 -8.62 3.09 12.37
CA PHE A 142 -7.58 4.05 12.02
C PHE A 142 -8.06 5.45 12.40
N ASN A 143 -7.26 6.20 13.15
CA ASN A 143 -7.52 7.58 13.51
C ASN A 143 -6.29 8.41 13.13
N LEU A 144 -6.44 9.29 12.13
CA LEU A 144 -5.37 10.12 11.61
C LEU A 144 -5.48 11.50 12.24
N ARG A 145 -4.38 12.01 12.80
CA ARG A 145 -4.29 13.32 13.42
C ARG A 145 -3.06 14.05 12.90
N GLU A 146 -3.28 15.06 12.06
CA GLU A 146 -2.19 15.85 11.48
C GLU A 146 -1.12 14.98 10.78
N GLY A 147 -1.54 13.90 10.13
CA GLY A 147 -0.68 12.96 9.41
C GLY A 147 -0.10 11.82 10.25
N VAL A 148 -0.31 11.83 11.57
CA VAL A 148 0.06 10.74 12.46
C VAL A 148 -1.04 9.68 12.48
N TRP A 149 -0.68 8.42 12.24
CA TRP A 149 -1.62 7.30 12.21
C TRP A 149 -1.70 6.64 13.58
N HIS A 150 -2.92 6.59 14.13
CA HIS A 150 -3.24 5.78 15.29
C HIS A 150 -4.05 4.56 14.84
N LEU A 151 -3.66 3.38 15.30
CA LEU A 151 -4.26 2.09 15.00
C LEU A 151 -4.77 1.46 16.29
N ALA A 152 -6.07 1.16 16.33
CA ALA A 152 -6.67 0.32 17.35
C ALA A 152 -7.18 -0.99 16.72
N ILE A 153 -6.81 -2.13 17.33
CA ILE A 153 -7.27 -3.46 16.93
C ILE A 153 -7.79 -4.16 18.17
N SER A 154 -8.99 -4.73 18.08
CA SER A 154 -9.50 -5.66 19.08
C SER A 154 -10.12 -6.86 18.38
N THR A 155 -9.44 -8.00 18.43
CA THR A 155 -9.85 -9.28 17.83
C THR A 155 -9.52 -10.42 18.78
N GLU A 156 -9.95 -11.65 18.48
CA GLU A 156 -9.63 -12.82 19.31
C GLU A 156 -8.11 -13.04 19.52
N SER A 157 -7.27 -12.66 18.57
CA SER A 157 -5.83 -12.93 18.61
C SER A 157 -4.94 -11.70 18.81
N ILE A 158 -5.46 -10.51 18.56
CA ILE A 158 -4.71 -9.25 18.60
C ILE A 158 -5.51 -8.20 19.37
N GLU A 159 -4.87 -7.60 20.36
CA GLU A 159 -5.28 -6.34 20.98
C GLU A 159 -4.14 -5.33 20.80
N ALA A 160 -4.42 -4.16 20.23
CA ALA A 160 -3.40 -3.15 19.94
C ALA A 160 -3.96 -1.73 20.05
N GLU A 161 -3.16 -0.83 20.63
CA GLU A 161 -3.33 0.61 20.56
C GLU A 161 -1.97 1.22 20.22
N LEU A 162 -1.80 1.63 18.97
CA LEU A 162 -0.51 2.01 18.40
C LEU A 162 -0.57 3.38 17.74
N GLU A 163 0.50 4.14 17.87
CA GLU A 163 0.82 5.35 17.10
C GLU A 163 2.00 5.06 16.19
N LEU A 164 1.94 5.44 14.92
CA LEU A 164 3.01 5.23 13.95
C LEU A 164 3.85 6.50 13.80
N GLU A 165 5.05 6.50 14.36
CA GLU A 165 5.96 7.63 14.28
C GLU A 165 6.94 7.51 13.11
N SER A 166 7.07 8.59 12.35
CA SER A 166 8.11 8.74 11.34
C SER A 166 9.39 9.31 11.95
N PRO A 167 10.57 8.93 11.42
CA PRO A 167 11.81 9.62 11.76
C PRO A 167 11.71 11.12 11.41
N PRO A 168 12.42 12.01 12.12
CA PRO A 168 12.46 13.43 11.77
C PRO A 168 12.82 13.65 10.31
N LEU A 169 12.11 14.55 9.63
CA LEU A 169 12.28 14.90 8.21
C LEU A 169 11.98 13.77 7.20
N SER A 170 11.52 12.61 7.68
CA SER A 170 11.05 11.52 6.82
C SER A 170 9.70 11.89 6.21
N LEU A 171 9.63 11.92 4.88
CA LEU A 171 8.41 12.24 4.15
C LEU A 171 7.76 10.97 3.61
N PRO A 172 6.41 10.88 3.60
CA PRO A 172 5.71 9.86 2.84
C PRO A 172 5.93 10.06 1.33
N ILE A 173 5.64 9.03 0.53
CA ILE A 173 5.29 9.26 -0.87
C ILE A 173 3.85 9.77 -0.89
N SER A 174 3.62 10.89 -1.55
CA SER A 174 2.29 11.44 -1.83
C SER A 174 2.20 11.73 -3.31
N LEU A 175 1.24 11.13 -3.99
CA LEU A 175 1.15 11.16 -5.44
C LEU A 175 -0.30 11.24 -5.89
N CYS A 176 -0.59 12.15 -6.81
CA CYS A 176 -1.85 12.17 -7.55
C CYS A 176 -1.58 11.95 -9.05
N THR A 177 -2.24 10.96 -9.64
CA THR A 177 -2.14 10.66 -11.07
C THR A 177 -3.51 10.62 -11.74
N PRO A 178 -3.59 10.87 -13.06
CA PRO A 178 -4.74 10.48 -13.85
C PRO A 178 -4.94 8.97 -13.79
N THR A 179 -6.20 8.51 -13.75
CA THR A 179 -6.52 7.08 -13.76
C THR A 179 -7.76 6.84 -14.63
N GLY A 180 -7.60 6.10 -15.72
CA GLY A 180 -8.61 6.08 -16.78
C GLY A 180 -8.74 7.43 -17.49
N TYR A 181 -9.83 7.64 -18.24
CA TYR A 181 -10.02 8.84 -19.07
C TYR A 181 -10.37 10.09 -18.25
N SER A 182 -11.30 9.95 -17.30
CA SER A 182 -11.81 11.07 -16.49
C SER A 182 -11.55 10.92 -14.98
N GLY A 183 -10.79 9.92 -14.59
CA GLY A 183 -10.55 9.57 -13.20
C GLY A 183 -9.16 10.01 -12.72
N TRP A 184 -8.94 9.81 -11.43
CA TRP A 184 -7.68 10.12 -10.77
C TRP A 184 -7.51 9.22 -9.55
N THR A 185 -6.27 9.03 -9.13
CA THR A 185 -5.92 8.32 -7.90
C THR A 185 -4.94 9.16 -7.10
N TYR A 186 -5.25 9.37 -5.83
CA TYR A 186 -4.31 9.86 -4.84
C TYR A 186 -3.85 8.69 -3.97
N THR A 187 -2.55 8.59 -3.76
CA THR A 187 -1.96 7.66 -2.80
C THR A 187 -1.00 8.38 -1.86
N GLN A 188 -0.97 7.92 -0.61
CA GLN A 188 -0.01 8.32 0.39
C GLN A 188 0.47 7.10 1.16
N LYS A 189 1.78 6.83 1.11
CA LYS A 189 2.36 5.67 1.76
C LYS A 189 3.63 6.02 2.50
N HIS A 190 3.90 5.29 3.57
CA HIS A 190 5.15 5.41 4.30
C HIS A 190 5.52 4.09 4.95
N ASN A 191 6.78 3.69 4.78
CA ASN A 191 7.35 2.49 5.38
C ASN A 191 8.52 2.82 6.31
N GLY A 192 8.92 1.86 7.14
CA GLY A 192 10.02 2.00 8.09
C GLY A 192 9.68 2.85 9.32
N LEU A 193 8.39 2.97 9.66
CA LEU A 193 7.89 3.72 10.81
C LEU A 193 8.08 2.96 12.11
N LYS A 194 8.18 3.68 13.23
CA LYS A 194 8.25 3.08 14.57
C LYS A 194 6.88 3.11 15.23
N PRO A 195 6.29 1.94 15.56
CA PRO A 195 5.07 1.88 16.36
C PRO A 195 5.39 2.19 17.83
N LYS A 196 4.53 2.99 18.47
CA LYS A 196 4.53 3.22 19.93
C LYS A 196 3.17 2.90 20.52
N GLY A 197 3.15 2.38 21.74
CA GLY A 197 1.91 2.01 22.43
C GLY A 197 1.97 0.57 22.91
N ASN A 198 0.84 -0.13 22.83
CA ASN A 198 0.69 -1.49 23.34
C ASN A 198 0.27 -2.45 22.23
N LEU A 199 0.88 -3.63 22.23
CA LEU A 199 0.50 -4.74 21.37
C LEU A 199 0.49 -6.02 22.21
N THR A 200 -0.62 -6.75 22.15
CA THR A 200 -0.80 -8.05 22.77
C THR A 200 -1.25 -9.03 21.70
N ILE A 201 -0.60 -10.20 21.67
CA ILE A 201 -0.92 -11.27 20.73
C ILE A 201 -1.19 -12.54 21.55
N HIS A 202 -2.38 -13.13 21.42
CA HIS A 202 -2.81 -14.27 22.24
C HIS A 202 -2.60 -14.05 23.74
N ASP A 203 -3.04 -12.88 24.24
CA ASP A 203 -2.88 -12.42 25.63
C ASP A 203 -1.42 -12.21 26.10
N GLU A 204 -0.43 -12.38 25.22
CA GLU A 204 0.98 -12.15 25.51
C GLU A 204 1.46 -10.78 25.00
N PRO A 205 1.96 -9.87 25.88
CA PRO A 205 2.51 -8.58 25.47
C PRO A 205 3.70 -8.73 24.53
N GLN A 206 3.73 -7.92 23.48
CA GLN A 206 4.79 -7.94 22.47
C GLN A 206 5.68 -6.70 22.58
N PRO A 207 7.02 -6.88 22.58
CA PRO A 207 7.93 -5.75 22.61
C PRO A 207 7.96 -5.02 21.26
N LEU A 208 7.88 -3.69 21.30
CA LEU A 208 7.87 -2.84 20.09
C LEU A 208 9.24 -2.28 19.70
N ASN A 209 10.30 -2.57 20.46
CA ASN A 209 11.65 -2.02 20.24
C ASN A 209 12.27 -2.39 18.88
N GLN A 210 11.88 -3.54 18.33
CA GLN A 210 12.29 -4.05 17.01
C GLN A 210 11.10 -4.12 16.04
N ALA A 211 9.96 -3.52 16.42
CA ALA A 211 8.79 -3.50 15.57
C ALA A 211 8.90 -2.33 14.59
N LEU A 212 8.47 -2.56 13.36
CA LEU A 212 8.38 -1.56 12.31
C LEU A 212 7.00 -1.61 11.69
N ALA A 213 6.54 -0.47 11.18
CA ALA A 213 5.25 -0.35 10.54
C ALA A 213 5.34 0.39 9.20
N GLY A 214 4.34 0.17 8.36
CA GLY A 214 4.08 1.01 7.21
C GLY A 214 2.59 1.13 6.94
N TYR A 215 2.18 2.26 6.38
CA TYR A 215 0.79 2.51 6.02
C TYR A 215 0.65 2.80 4.52
N ASP A 216 -0.56 2.57 4.02
CA ASP A 216 -1.03 2.90 2.69
C ASP A 216 -2.43 3.53 2.79
N PHE A 217 -2.56 4.75 2.30
CA PHE A 217 -3.83 5.38 2.00
C PHE A 217 -3.93 5.52 0.49
N SER A 218 -5.05 5.08 -0.08
CA SER A 218 -5.32 5.27 -1.50
C SER A 218 -6.78 5.60 -1.71
N ALA A 219 -7.07 6.65 -2.49
CA ALA A 219 -8.43 7.07 -2.77
C ALA A 219 -8.54 7.72 -4.16
N GLY A 220 -9.72 7.63 -4.77
CA GLY A 220 -9.97 8.31 -6.04
C GLY A 220 -11.09 7.72 -6.88
N TYR A 221 -11.12 8.16 -8.12
CA TYR A 221 -12.04 7.71 -9.17
C TYR A 221 -11.29 6.76 -10.09
N MET A 222 -11.03 5.55 -9.58
CA MET A 222 -10.27 4.51 -10.26
C MET A 222 -11.09 3.82 -11.35
N ARG A 223 -10.43 3.06 -12.24
CA ARG A 223 -11.11 2.27 -13.26
C ARG A 223 -12.06 1.24 -12.66
N ARG A 224 -13.16 0.99 -13.37
CA ARG A 224 -14.17 -0.03 -13.06
C ARG A 224 -13.59 -1.43 -12.93
N GLU A 225 -12.61 -1.74 -13.77
CA GLU A 225 -11.80 -2.96 -13.77
C GLU A 225 -10.34 -2.53 -13.66
N THR A 226 -9.63 -3.06 -12.68
CA THR A 226 -8.23 -2.75 -12.43
C THR A 226 -7.50 -3.98 -11.89
N SER A 227 -6.18 -3.94 -11.96
CA SER A 227 -5.32 -4.92 -11.32
C SER A 227 -4.02 -4.26 -10.88
N TRP A 228 -3.43 -4.75 -9.80
CA TRP A 228 -2.12 -4.31 -9.38
C TRP A 228 -1.27 -5.45 -8.88
N ARG A 229 0.03 -5.19 -8.91
CA ARG A 229 1.04 -5.89 -8.13
C ARG A 229 1.65 -4.87 -7.20
N TRP A 230 1.97 -5.31 -6.00
CA TRP A 230 2.50 -4.45 -4.96
C TRP A 230 3.55 -5.19 -4.16
N ALA A 231 4.52 -4.46 -3.63
CA ALA A 231 5.60 -4.97 -2.78
C ALA A 231 5.83 -3.99 -1.64
N SER A 232 6.04 -4.54 -0.44
CA SER A 232 6.27 -3.75 0.76
C SER A 232 7.28 -4.41 1.70
N ILE A 233 8.19 -3.59 2.22
CA ILE A 233 9.19 -4.00 3.21
C ILE A 233 9.18 -2.98 4.36
N ASN A 234 9.29 -3.50 5.58
CA ASN A 234 9.62 -2.76 6.79
C ASN A 234 10.63 -3.62 7.54
N ALA A 235 11.93 -3.27 7.49
CA ALA A 235 12.96 -4.17 7.98
C ALA A 235 14.15 -3.45 8.62
N HIS A 236 14.74 -4.13 9.60
CA HIS A 236 16.08 -3.83 10.09
C HIS A 236 17.11 -4.57 9.23
N THR A 237 18.13 -3.85 8.76
CA THR A 237 19.24 -4.39 7.95
C THR A 237 20.58 -3.86 8.47
N GLN A 238 21.68 -4.28 7.85
CA GLN A 238 23.01 -3.76 8.16
C GLN A 238 23.13 -2.25 7.84
N ASP A 239 22.36 -1.75 6.87
CA ASP A 239 22.31 -0.33 6.47
C ASP A 239 21.39 0.50 7.39
N GLY A 240 20.76 -0.14 8.38
CA GLY A 240 19.78 0.47 9.29
C GLY A 240 18.34 0.06 8.95
N ILE A 241 17.39 0.95 9.24
CA ILE A 241 15.97 0.72 8.96
C ILE A 241 15.72 1.01 7.49
N ILE A 242 15.15 0.05 6.77
CA ILE A 242 14.68 0.24 5.41
C ILE A 242 13.17 0.11 5.30
N GLY A 243 12.60 0.92 4.43
CA GLY A 243 11.23 0.82 3.97
C GLY A 243 11.20 0.68 2.45
N LEU A 244 10.26 -0.08 1.90
CA LEU A 244 10.08 -0.19 0.45
C LEU A 244 8.60 -0.19 0.12
N ASN A 245 8.22 0.55 -0.92
CA ASN A 245 6.94 0.43 -1.58
C ASN A 245 7.19 0.38 -3.09
N LEU A 246 6.80 -0.72 -3.73
CA LEU A 246 6.77 -0.81 -5.20
C LEU A 246 5.37 -1.23 -5.65
N ALA A 247 4.91 -0.69 -6.77
CA ALA A 247 3.63 -1.01 -7.36
C ALA A 247 3.68 -0.94 -8.88
N ALA A 248 2.81 -1.71 -9.50
CA ALA A 248 2.49 -1.62 -10.92
C ALA A 248 0.99 -1.92 -11.13
N GLY A 249 0.30 -1.07 -11.89
CA GLY A 249 -1.05 -1.37 -12.41
C GLY A 249 -2.15 -0.38 -12.05
N VAL A 250 -2.18 0.20 -10.83
CA VAL A 250 -3.18 1.23 -10.47
C VAL A 250 -2.82 2.57 -11.09
N ASN A 251 -1.58 3.01 -10.89
CA ASN A 251 -1.01 4.17 -11.56
C ASN A 251 -0.62 3.77 -12.99
N GLU A 252 -1.54 3.95 -13.96
CA GLU A 252 -1.37 3.55 -15.37
C GLU A 252 -0.62 4.59 -16.24
N THR A 253 -0.08 5.64 -15.62
CA THR A 253 0.56 6.76 -16.32
C THR A 253 2.08 6.73 -16.16
N GLY A 254 2.78 7.74 -16.68
CA GLY A 254 4.25 7.84 -16.57
C GLY A 254 4.79 8.09 -15.15
N ALA A 255 3.93 8.14 -14.13
CA ALA A 255 4.30 8.28 -12.73
C ALA A 255 4.04 6.98 -11.96
N SER A 256 4.94 6.64 -11.05
CA SER A 256 4.85 5.49 -10.15
C SER A 256 4.88 5.91 -8.69
N GLU A 257 4.16 5.19 -7.84
CA GLU A 257 4.21 5.33 -6.38
C GLU A 257 5.43 4.63 -5.74
N ASN A 258 6.45 4.32 -6.54
CA ASN A 258 7.60 3.52 -6.12
C ASN A 258 8.60 4.36 -5.32
N VAL A 259 9.02 3.85 -4.17
CA VAL A 259 9.86 4.59 -3.24
C VAL A 259 10.60 3.63 -2.30
N PHE A 260 11.84 3.98 -1.99
CA PHE A 260 12.69 3.31 -1.02
C PHE A 260 13.05 4.30 0.08
N TRP A 261 12.93 3.87 1.34
CA TRP A 261 13.35 4.66 2.49
C TRP A 261 14.57 4.02 3.12
N VAL A 262 15.61 4.82 3.39
CA VAL A 262 16.78 4.40 4.17
C VAL A 262 16.90 5.33 5.36
N ASN A 263 16.69 4.79 6.57
CA ASN A 263 16.70 5.56 7.82
C ASN A 263 15.79 6.82 7.80
N GLY A 264 14.67 6.74 7.07
CA GLY A 264 13.71 7.84 6.89
C GLY A 264 13.98 8.73 5.66
N GLU A 265 15.15 8.64 5.03
CA GLU A 265 15.40 9.38 3.79
C GLU A 265 14.62 8.75 2.63
N ARG A 266 13.77 9.55 1.97
CA ARG A 266 12.89 9.13 0.88
C ARG A 266 13.61 9.17 -0.47
N HIS A 267 13.76 8.02 -1.11
CA HIS A 267 14.28 7.88 -2.47
C HIS A 267 13.17 7.48 -3.44
N LEU A 268 12.76 8.41 -4.31
CA LEU A 268 11.74 8.15 -5.34
C LEU A 268 12.31 7.28 -6.45
N LEU A 269 11.56 6.25 -6.83
CA LEU A 269 11.96 5.25 -7.80
C LEU A 269 11.05 5.30 -9.03
N GLY A 270 11.60 4.89 -10.16
CA GLY A 270 10.87 4.76 -11.42
C GLY A 270 9.94 3.53 -11.45
N PRO A 271 9.28 3.28 -12.61
CA PRO A 271 8.43 2.11 -12.79
C PRO A 271 9.21 0.80 -12.66
N VAL A 272 8.51 -0.24 -12.23
CA VAL A 272 9.05 -1.61 -12.10
C VAL A 272 8.15 -2.62 -12.77
N HIS A 273 8.74 -3.74 -13.16
CA HIS A 273 8.05 -4.93 -13.66
C HIS A 273 7.95 -5.97 -12.55
N PHE A 274 6.82 -6.69 -12.52
CA PHE A 274 6.62 -7.85 -11.66
C PHE A 274 6.50 -9.09 -12.55
N GLU A 275 7.55 -9.89 -12.61
CA GLU A 275 7.60 -11.16 -13.32
C GLU A 275 7.31 -12.31 -12.36
N PHE A 276 6.19 -12.97 -12.55
CA PHE A 276 5.81 -14.16 -11.78
C PHE A 276 4.84 -15.02 -12.58
N THR A 277 4.73 -16.29 -12.21
CA THR A 277 3.73 -17.19 -12.79
C THR A 277 2.54 -17.29 -11.85
N ARG A 278 1.36 -16.93 -12.36
CA ARG A 278 0.11 -17.12 -11.61
C ARG A 278 -0.39 -18.54 -11.82
N ASP A 279 -0.13 -19.42 -10.86
CA ASP A 279 -0.69 -20.78 -10.92
C ASP A 279 -2.21 -20.75 -10.73
N ALA A 280 -2.91 -21.38 -11.68
CA ALA A 280 -4.37 -21.55 -11.72
C ALA A 280 -4.86 -22.77 -10.90
N GLY A 281 -3.95 -23.61 -10.41
CA GLY A 281 -4.27 -24.79 -9.58
C GLY A 281 -4.56 -24.45 -8.12
N SER A 282 -5.15 -25.40 -7.38
CA SER A 282 -5.30 -25.29 -5.92
C SER A 282 -3.91 -25.13 -5.29
N ALA A 283 -3.80 -24.19 -4.34
CA ALA A 283 -2.55 -23.79 -3.68
C ALA A 283 -1.90 -24.92 -2.82
N GLU A 284 -2.40 -26.15 -2.92
CA GLU A 284 -2.11 -27.26 -2.01
C GLU A 284 -0.99 -28.18 -2.51
N SER A 285 -0.43 -27.99 -3.73
CA SER A 285 0.55 -28.94 -4.28
C SER A 285 1.81 -28.37 -4.91
N LYS A 286 1.97 -27.05 -5.05
CA LYS A 286 3.19 -26.44 -5.59
C LYS A 286 3.60 -25.19 -4.81
N PRO A 287 4.89 -25.04 -4.42
CA PRO A 287 5.38 -23.77 -3.92
C PRO A 287 5.19 -22.71 -5.00
N ALA A 288 4.68 -21.53 -4.61
CA ALA A 288 4.52 -20.42 -5.54
C ALA A 288 5.88 -20.07 -6.16
N ALA A 289 5.90 -19.86 -7.48
CA ALA A 289 7.11 -19.53 -8.21
C ALA A 289 7.78 -18.27 -7.63
N ILE A 290 9.11 -18.23 -7.66
CA ILE A 290 9.90 -17.05 -7.32
C ILE A 290 9.47 -15.90 -8.23
N TRP A 291 9.28 -14.73 -7.63
CA TRP A 291 8.97 -13.51 -8.36
C TRP A 291 10.28 -12.79 -8.64
N ARG A 292 10.38 -12.13 -9.79
CA ARG A 292 11.39 -11.13 -10.06
C ARG A 292 10.73 -9.76 -10.17
N ILE A 293 11.29 -8.78 -9.49
CA ILE A 293 10.83 -7.39 -9.50
C ILE A 293 12.01 -6.52 -9.91
N TYR A 294 11.93 -5.85 -11.04
CA TYR A 294 13.06 -5.09 -11.58
C TYR A 294 12.62 -3.82 -12.30
N SER A 295 13.54 -2.87 -12.45
CA SER A 295 13.37 -1.70 -13.30
C SER A 295 14.25 -1.80 -14.55
N ASP A 296 13.78 -1.26 -15.68
CA ASP A 296 14.51 -1.34 -16.96
C ASP A 296 15.90 -0.67 -16.92
N ASN A 297 16.05 0.35 -16.07
CA ASN A 297 17.32 1.06 -15.86
C ASN A 297 18.27 0.33 -14.89
N GLY A 298 17.91 -0.84 -14.37
CA GLY A 298 18.72 -1.62 -13.42
C GLY A 298 18.85 -1.01 -12.02
N GLN A 299 18.06 0.01 -11.68
CA GLN A 299 18.00 0.59 -10.34
C GLN A 299 17.51 -0.44 -9.30
N ILE A 300 16.62 -1.33 -9.72
CA ILE A 300 16.01 -2.36 -8.87
C ILE A 300 16.16 -3.70 -9.59
N ASP A 301 16.67 -4.71 -8.89
CA ASP A 301 16.60 -6.12 -9.30
C ASP A 301 16.46 -6.98 -8.04
N LEU A 302 15.23 -7.39 -7.76
CA LEU A 302 14.84 -8.13 -6.57
C LEU A 302 14.23 -9.47 -6.97
N SER A 303 14.51 -10.48 -6.18
CA SER A 303 13.78 -11.74 -6.14
C SER A 303 12.92 -11.77 -4.88
N PHE A 304 11.72 -12.33 -4.99
CA PHE A 304 10.86 -12.61 -3.84
C PHE A 304 10.49 -14.09 -3.83
N GLN A 305 10.85 -14.76 -2.73
CA GLN A 305 10.52 -16.15 -2.46
C GLN A 305 9.28 -16.20 -1.55
N PRO A 306 8.10 -16.58 -2.07
CA PRO A 306 6.90 -16.69 -1.25
C PRO A 306 7.04 -17.82 -0.23
N GLN A 307 6.51 -17.59 0.98
CA GLN A 307 6.48 -18.56 2.08
C GLN A 307 5.04 -18.90 2.52
N ASN A 308 4.15 -17.90 2.54
CA ASN A 308 2.72 -18.08 2.78
C ASN A 308 1.90 -17.14 1.89
N CYS A 309 0.59 -17.37 1.80
CA CYS A 309 -0.32 -16.54 1.02
C CYS A 309 -1.68 -16.44 1.70
N ARG A 310 -2.06 -15.22 2.08
CA ARG A 310 -3.46 -14.86 2.30
C ARG A 310 -4.13 -14.75 0.94
N SER A 311 -5.28 -15.39 0.74
CA SER A 311 -6.03 -15.25 -0.51
C SER A 311 -7.53 -15.12 -0.27
N GLU A 312 -8.17 -14.25 -1.06
CA GLU A 312 -9.61 -14.04 -1.02
C GLU A 312 -10.14 -13.93 -2.46
N LYS A 313 -11.21 -14.67 -2.75
CA LYS A 313 -11.93 -14.59 -4.02
C LYS A 313 -13.38 -14.26 -3.77
N LEU A 314 -13.82 -13.14 -4.31
CA LEU A 314 -15.21 -12.68 -4.27
C LEU A 314 -15.73 -12.52 -5.69
N ASN A 315 -16.92 -13.05 -5.98
CA ASN A 315 -17.58 -12.91 -7.27
C ASN A 315 -19.08 -12.74 -7.07
N LEU A 316 -19.53 -11.49 -6.93
CA LEU A 316 -20.93 -11.10 -6.76
C LEU A 316 -21.50 -10.54 -8.07
N TRP A 317 -21.17 -11.18 -9.19
CA TRP A 317 -21.56 -10.81 -10.56
C TRP A 317 -21.05 -9.45 -11.02
N LEU A 318 -21.56 -8.33 -10.49
CA LEU A 318 -21.08 -6.99 -10.79
C LEU A 318 -19.76 -6.69 -10.05
N LEU A 319 -19.59 -7.23 -8.85
CA LEU A 319 -18.35 -7.12 -8.07
C LEU A 319 -17.47 -8.36 -8.24
N LYS A 320 -16.19 -8.17 -8.54
CA LYS A 320 -15.20 -9.26 -8.50
C LYS A 320 -13.93 -8.79 -7.80
N SER A 321 -13.38 -9.66 -6.96
CA SER A 321 -12.09 -9.50 -6.32
C SER A 321 -11.35 -10.83 -6.34
N ASN A 322 -10.09 -10.82 -6.73
CA ASN A 322 -9.21 -11.98 -6.67
C ASN A 322 -7.87 -11.50 -6.09
N PHE A 323 -7.84 -11.45 -4.76
CA PHE A 323 -6.75 -10.89 -3.98
C PHE A 323 -5.85 -11.99 -3.46
N ARG A 324 -4.54 -11.83 -3.66
CA ARG A 324 -3.51 -12.67 -3.05
C ARG A 324 -2.45 -11.75 -2.46
N GLN A 325 -2.21 -11.87 -1.17
CA GLN A 325 -1.10 -11.21 -0.49
C GLN A 325 -0.19 -12.29 0.07
N TYR A 326 1.03 -12.30 -0.46
CA TYR A 326 2.08 -13.23 -0.12
C TYR A 326 2.96 -12.64 0.97
N VAL A 327 3.35 -13.49 1.91
CA VAL A 327 4.43 -13.22 2.86
C VAL A 327 5.63 -14.04 2.43
N GLY A 328 6.81 -13.44 2.45
CA GLY A 328 8.03 -14.12 2.01
C GLY A 328 9.26 -13.24 2.14
N HIS A 329 10.32 -13.67 1.47
CA HIS A 329 11.64 -13.06 1.61
C HIS A 329 12.14 -12.45 0.31
N TYR A 330 12.60 -11.22 0.39
CA TYR A 330 13.28 -10.48 -0.66
C TYR A 330 14.79 -10.69 -0.61
N SER A 331 15.40 -10.89 -1.78
CA SER A 331 16.85 -10.83 -1.95
C SER A 331 17.20 -10.17 -3.28
N GLY A 332 18.22 -9.33 -3.30
CA GLY A 332 18.59 -8.60 -4.51
C GLY A 332 19.18 -7.23 -4.18
N GLN A 333 19.04 -6.28 -5.10
CA GLN A 333 19.71 -4.99 -5.00
C GLN A 333 18.78 -3.83 -5.38
N ILE A 334 18.98 -2.71 -4.69
CA ILE A 334 18.34 -1.42 -4.95
C ILE A 334 19.43 -0.35 -4.96
N ILE A 335 19.39 0.55 -5.93
CA ILE A 335 20.25 1.73 -6.01
C ILE A 335 19.43 2.95 -5.62
N ASP A 336 19.84 3.65 -4.56
CA ASP A 336 19.17 4.87 -4.09
C ASP A 336 19.38 6.05 -5.06
N ASN A 337 18.74 7.20 -4.83
CA ASN A 337 18.91 8.36 -5.71
C ASN A 337 20.30 9.03 -5.61
N SER A 338 21.09 8.68 -4.60
CA SER A 338 22.47 9.13 -4.40
C SER A 338 23.50 8.21 -5.09
N GLY A 339 23.04 7.08 -5.66
CA GLY A 339 23.88 6.07 -6.30
C GLY A 339 24.44 5.02 -5.34
N ASN A 340 24.03 5.02 -4.07
CA ASN A 340 24.42 3.97 -3.13
C ASN A 340 23.64 2.69 -3.42
N LYS A 341 24.35 1.56 -3.30
CA LYS A 341 23.80 0.25 -3.58
C LYS A 341 23.48 -0.49 -2.29
N HIS A 342 22.21 -0.81 -2.10
CA HIS A 342 21.70 -1.56 -0.96
C HIS A 342 21.44 -3.00 -1.37
N THR A 343 22.04 -3.94 -0.64
CA THR A 343 21.86 -5.38 -0.92
C THR A 343 20.92 -5.97 0.12
N LEU A 344 19.80 -6.52 -0.36
CA LEU A 344 18.86 -7.26 0.47
C LEU A 344 19.24 -8.73 0.44
N HIS A 345 19.31 -9.34 1.62
CA HIS A 345 19.53 -10.77 1.78
C HIS A 345 18.52 -11.36 2.75
N ASN A 346 17.59 -12.14 2.21
CA ASN A 346 16.53 -12.80 2.95
C ASN A 346 15.72 -11.85 3.86
N VAL A 347 15.29 -10.71 3.31
CA VAL A 347 14.55 -9.67 4.02
C VAL A 347 13.06 -9.96 3.95
N MET A 348 12.40 -10.14 5.10
CA MET A 348 10.97 -10.41 5.17
C MET A 348 10.15 -9.22 4.61
N GLY A 349 9.07 -9.52 3.88
CA GLY A 349 8.14 -8.52 3.40
C GLY A 349 6.88 -9.11 2.78
N LEU A 350 6.08 -8.23 2.20
CA LEU A 350 4.80 -8.56 1.55
C LEU A 350 4.89 -8.35 0.04
N THR A 351 4.20 -9.18 -0.72
CA THR A 351 3.95 -9.00 -2.17
C THR A 351 2.49 -9.27 -2.48
N GLU A 352 1.88 -8.55 -3.41
CA GLU A 352 0.49 -8.75 -3.83
C GLU A 352 0.32 -9.01 -5.32
N ASP A 353 -0.73 -9.76 -5.64
CA ASP A 353 -1.36 -9.82 -6.95
C ASP A 353 -2.88 -9.72 -6.76
N HIS A 354 -3.45 -8.62 -7.22
CA HIS A 354 -4.88 -8.33 -7.07
C HIS A 354 -5.51 -7.96 -8.41
N PHE A 355 -6.62 -8.62 -8.71
CA PHE A 355 -7.60 -8.13 -9.68
C PHE A 355 -8.86 -7.67 -8.98
N ALA A 356 -9.39 -6.51 -9.37
CA ALA A 356 -10.61 -5.97 -8.82
C ALA A 356 -11.54 -5.37 -9.87
N ARG A 357 -12.83 -5.52 -9.62
CA ARG A 357 -13.92 -5.01 -10.44
C ARG A 357 -15.04 -4.53 -9.52
N TRP A 358 -15.28 -3.21 -9.44
CA TRP A 358 -16.23 -2.55 -8.51
C TRP A 358 -17.52 -2.05 -9.13
#